data_AF-A0A8H8R1R9-F1
#
_entry.id   AF-A0A8H8R1R9-F1
#
_cell.length_a   1.000
_cell.length_b   1.000
_cell.length_c   1.000
_cell.angle_alpha   90.00
_cell.angle_beta   90.00
_cell.angle_gamma   90.00
#
_symmetry.space_group_name_H-M   'P 1'
#
loop_
_entity.id
_entity.type
_entity.pdbx_description
1 polymer ?
#
loop_
_entity_poly.entity_id
_entity_poly.type
_entity_poly.pdbx_seq_one_letter_code
_entity_poly.pdbx_strand_id
1 'polypeptide(L)'
;MESQAIAQRLEKDHPTPSLHLDSPLLPKVQALLPKILPPLGGLWQPAVPANLLNPSSKEYFERTRYERLGKPLAQIAQESGGEEAWMAAIPELKELGALLKAEGGPFMMGKTPSYADFVILGWLQFFKTIDVKLYERVVSIEPAFGTLYDASKQWLERDDH
;
A
#
# COMPACT_ATOMS: atom_id res chain seq x y z
N MET A 1 -9.20 14.11 -1.37
CA MET A 1 -8.75 14.31 0.02
C MET A 1 -7.34 13.77 0.03
N GLU A 2 -6.38 14.68 0.09
CA GLU A 2 -4.98 14.33 -0.17
C GLU A 2 -4.29 14.00 1.15
N SER A 3 -3.96 12.74 1.39
CA SER A 3 -3.26 12.29 2.61
C SER A 3 -1.99 13.10 2.88
N GLN A 4 -1.30 13.53 1.82
CA GLN A 4 -0.12 14.40 1.92
C GLN A 4 -0.43 15.79 2.50
N ALA A 5 -1.59 16.39 2.16
CA ALA A 5 -1.98 17.68 2.73
C ALA A 5 -2.29 17.55 4.24
N ILE A 6 -2.87 16.41 4.65
CA ILE A 6 -3.09 16.11 6.07
C ILE A 6 -1.74 15.95 6.78
N ALA A 7 -0.82 15.17 6.21
CA ALA A 7 0.52 15.00 6.77
C ALA A 7 1.28 16.35 6.92
N GLN A 8 1.20 17.22 5.91
CA GLN A 8 1.77 18.57 5.98
C GLN A 8 1.16 19.41 7.10
N ARG A 9 -0.15 19.30 7.31
CA ARG A 9 -0.82 20.00 8.39
C ARG A 9 -0.42 19.46 9.76
N LEU A 10 -0.31 18.13 9.90
CA LEU A 10 0.17 17.49 11.13
C LEU A 10 1.60 17.90 11.46
N GLU A 11 2.50 17.91 10.47
CA GLU A 11 3.90 18.34 10.67
C GLU A 11 3.98 19.81 11.14
N LYS A 12 3.12 20.66 10.58
CA LYS A 12 3.07 22.08 10.94
C LYS A 12 2.52 22.30 12.35
N ASP A 13 1.43 21.62 12.70
CA ASP A 13 0.74 21.83 13.97
C ASP A 13 1.39 21.04 15.12
N HIS A 14 2.04 19.91 14.82
CA HIS A 14 2.68 18.98 15.74
C HIS A 14 4.06 18.54 15.19
N PRO A 15 5.09 19.40 15.28
CA PRO A 15 6.39 19.15 14.65
C PRO A 15 7.25 18.09 15.37
N THR A 16 6.77 17.50 16.46
CA THR A 16 7.52 16.47 17.21
C THR A 16 6.56 15.40 17.73
N PRO A 17 6.78 14.11 17.41
CA PRO A 17 7.81 13.61 16.47
C PRO A 17 7.54 14.03 15.01
N SER A 18 8.60 14.20 14.22
CA SER A 18 8.52 14.62 12.81
C SER A 18 8.13 13.45 11.90
N LEU A 19 7.37 13.74 10.84
CA LEU A 19 7.04 12.84 9.72
C LEU A 19 8.11 12.88 8.61
N HIS A 20 9.13 13.74 8.71
CA HIS A 20 10.23 13.83 7.75
C HIS A 20 9.77 14.04 6.29
N LEU A 21 8.82 14.96 6.08
CA LEU A 21 8.20 15.23 4.77
C LEU A 21 9.17 15.81 3.72
N ASP A 22 10.30 16.34 4.17
CA ASP A 22 11.40 16.85 3.36
C ASP A 22 12.38 15.76 2.90
N SER A 23 12.19 14.52 3.35
CA SER A 23 13.04 13.40 2.96
C SER A 23 13.07 13.20 1.44
N PRO A 24 14.26 13.08 0.82
CA PRO A 24 14.39 12.81 -0.60
C PRO A 24 13.90 11.40 -1.00
N LEU A 25 13.58 10.55 -0.03
CA LEU A 25 13.01 9.22 -0.26
C LEU A 25 11.51 9.26 -0.55
N LEU A 26 10.79 10.25 -0.01
CA LEU A 26 9.33 10.35 -0.18
C LEU A 26 8.92 10.46 -1.68
N PRO A 27 9.54 11.34 -2.50
CA PRO A 27 9.22 11.41 -3.93
C PRO A 27 9.53 10.10 -4.68
N LYS A 28 10.57 9.36 -4.26
CA LYS A 28 10.92 8.07 -4.89
C LYS A 28 9.83 7.03 -4.63
N VAL A 29 9.34 6.94 -3.39
CA VAL A 29 8.21 6.08 -3.03
C VAL A 29 6.96 6.46 -3.81
N GLN A 30 6.64 7.76 -3.88
CA GLN A 30 5.50 8.27 -4.64
C GLN A 30 5.58 7.98 -6.14
N ALA A 31 6.79 7.89 -6.72
CA ALA A 31 6.99 7.54 -8.13
C ALA A 31 6.87 6.03 -8.41
N LEU A 32 7.11 5.17 -7.41
CA LEU A 32 7.05 3.71 -7.55
C LEU A 32 5.64 3.15 -7.33
N LEU A 33 4.87 3.68 -6.39
CA LEU A 33 3.54 3.14 -6.06
C LEU A 33 2.55 3.11 -7.25
N PRO A 34 2.49 4.14 -8.13
CA PRO A 34 1.65 4.10 -9.32
C PRO A 34 2.08 3.06 -10.36
N LYS A 35 3.28 2.47 -10.22
CA LYS A 35 3.77 1.39 -11.07
C LYS A 35 3.51 0.00 -10.47
N ILE A 36 3.32 -0.09 -9.15
CA ILE A 36 3.04 -1.35 -8.43
C ILE A 36 1.53 -1.65 -8.39
N LEU A 37 0.71 -0.65 -8.06
CA LEU A 37 -0.72 -0.84 -7.80
C LEU A 37 -1.56 -1.22 -9.03
N PRO A 38 -1.38 -0.58 -10.20
CA PRO A 38 -2.20 -0.90 -11.37
C PRO A 38 -1.98 -2.31 -11.92
N PRO A 39 -0.73 -2.84 -12.05
CA PRO A 39 -0.53 -4.22 -12.49
C PRO A 39 -1.21 -5.24 -11.58
N LEU A 40 -1.22 -5.01 -10.27
CA LEU A 40 -1.90 -5.87 -9.31
C LEU A 40 -3.43 -5.64 -9.27
N GLY A 41 -3.96 -4.74 -10.10
CA GLY A 41 -5.35 -4.30 -10.10
C GLY A 41 -6.36 -5.44 -10.27
N GLY A 42 -6.04 -6.46 -11.06
CA GLY A 42 -6.89 -7.65 -11.23
C GLY A 42 -6.96 -8.55 -10.00
N LEU A 43 -6.00 -8.40 -9.08
CA LEU A 43 -5.95 -9.18 -7.85
C LEU A 43 -6.66 -8.46 -6.70
N TRP A 44 -6.34 -7.19 -6.45
CA TRP A 44 -6.84 -6.49 -5.26
C TRP A 44 -8.22 -5.85 -5.46
N GLN A 45 -8.56 -5.34 -6.64
CA GLN A 45 -9.83 -4.62 -6.83
C GLN A 45 -11.07 -5.51 -6.61
N PRO A 46 -11.11 -6.76 -7.10
CA PRO A 46 -12.23 -7.66 -6.84
C PRO A 46 -12.30 -8.12 -5.38
N ALA A 47 -11.15 -8.20 -4.68
CA ALA A 47 -11.09 -8.61 -3.29
C ALA A 47 -11.73 -7.57 -2.34
N VAL A 48 -11.64 -6.27 -2.67
CA VAL A 48 -12.22 -5.19 -1.85
C VAL A 48 -13.72 -5.37 -1.58
N PRO A 49 -14.62 -5.41 -2.59
CA PRO A 49 -16.05 -5.60 -2.36
C PRO A 49 -16.39 -7.02 -1.87
N ALA A 50 -15.57 -8.02 -2.19
CA ALA A 50 -15.82 -9.39 -1.78
C ALA A 50 -15.58 -9.62 -0.28
N ASN A 51 -14.50 -9.03 0.26
CA ASN A 51 -13.96 -9.42 1.57
C ASN A 51 -14.07 -8.33 2.63
N LEU A 52 -14.29 -7.06 2.26
CA LEU A 52 -14.22 -5.93 3.20
C LEU A 52 -15.52 -5.11 3.28
N LEU A 53 -16.19 -4.86 2.16
CA LEU A 53 -17.27 -3.88 2.11
C LEU A 53 -18.62 -4.44 2.58
N ASN A 54 -19.38 -3.61 3.30
CA ASN A 54 -20.79 -3.86 3.55
C ASN A 54 -21.62 -3.79 2.25
N PRO A 55 -22.87 -4.28 2.22
CA PRO A 55 -23.68 -4.35 0.99
C PRO A 55 -23.84 -3.01 0.25
N SER A 56 -24.06 -1.91 0.97
CA SER A 56 -24.24 -0.59 0.35
C SER A 56 -22.96 -0.05 -0.30
N SER A 57 -21.83 -0.19 0.40
CA SER A 57 -20.52 0.21 -0.13
C SER A 57 -20.07 -0.71 -1.27
N LYS A 58 -20.43 -2.00 -1.20
CA LYS A 58 -20.16 -2.98 -2.26
C LYS A 58 -20.85 -2.59 -3.56
N GLU A 59 -22.16 -2.32 -3.54
CA GLU A 59 -22.91 -1.86 -4.73
C GLU A 59 -22.24 -0.62 -5.33
N TYR A 60 -22.00 0.40 -4.49
CA TYR A 60 -21.39 1.65 -4.94
C TYR A 60 -20.00 1.40 -5.56
N PHE A 61 -19.18 0.56 -4.93
CA PHE A 61 -17.85 0.24 -5.41
C PHE A 61 -17.92 -0.47 -6.76
N GLU A 62 -18.72 -1.53 -6.89
CA GLU A 62 -18.84 -2.29 -8.13
C GLU A 62 -19.36 -1.42 -9.28
N ARG A 63 -20.40 -0.61 -9.04
CA ARG A 63 -20.95 0.31 -10.05
C ARG A 63 -19.93 1.36 -10.50
N THR A 64 -19.28 2.05 -9.56
CA THR A 64 -18.30 3.10 -9.92
C THR A 64 -17.03 2.52 -10.56
N ARG A 65 -16.62 1.29 -10.23
CA ARG A 65 -15.52 0.61 -10.92
C ARG A 65 -15.92 0.17 -12.32
N TYR A 66 -17.16 -0.29 -12.50
CA TYR A 66 -17.69 -0.59 -13.82
C TYR A 66 -17.68 0.67 -14.71
N GLU A 67 -18.20 1.80 -14.22
CA GLU A 67 -18.20 3.08 -14.94
C GLU A 67 -16.78 3.52 -15.33
N ARG A 68 -15.79 3.30 -14.45
CA ARG A 68 -14.38 3.68 -14.70
C ARG A 68 -13.61 2.71 -15.60
N LEU A 69 -13.84 1.40 -15.45
CA LEU A 69 -13.07 0.34 -16.11
C LEU A 69 -13.75 -0.22 -17.36
N GLY A 70 -15.03 0.10 -17.56
CA GLY A 70 -15.84 -0.35 -18.69
C GLY A 70 -16.27 -1.81 -18.65
N LYS A 71 -15.98 -2.54 -17.56
CA LYS A 71 -16.30 -3.97 -17.43
C LYS A 71 -16.42 -4.41 -15.96
N PRO A 72 -17.07 -5.56 -15.66
CA PRO A 72 -17.22 -6.05 -14.30
C PRO A 72 -15.89 -6.46 -13.66
N LEU A 73 -15.78 -6.35 -12.33
CA LEU A 73 -14.57 -6.74 -11.59
C LEU A 73 -14.19 -8.21 -11.75
N ALA A 74 -15.18 -9.11 -11.94
CA ALA A 74 -14.91 -10.52 -12.21
C ALA A 74 -14.16 -10.73 -13.54
N GLN A 75 -14.51 -9.95 -14.57
CA GLN A 75 -13.81 -9.97 -15.85
C GLN A 75 -12.40 -9.39 -15.72
N ILE A 76 -12.23 -8.30 -14.97
CA ILE A 76 -10.92 -7.72 -14.64
C ILE A 76 -10.02 -8.75 -13.92
N ALA A 77 -10.60 -9.53 -13.00
CA ALA A 77 -9.87 -10.57 -12.28
C ALA A 77 -9.32 -11.65 -13.23
N GLN A 78 -10.13 -12.05 -14.21
CA GLN A 78 -9.76 -13.07 -15.19
C GLN A 78 -8.72 -12.57 -16.19
N GLU A 79 -8.84 -11.33 -16.67
CA GLU A 79 -8.01 -10.78 -17.73
C GLU A 79 -6.68 -10.19 -17.22
N SER A 80 -6.61 -9.76 -15.96
CA SER A 80 -5.47 -8.99 -15.44
C SER A 80 -5.06 -9.39 -14.02
N GLY A 81 -5.50 -10.57 -13.57
CA GLY A 81 -5.03 -11.21 -12.34
C GLY A 81 -3.92 -12.23 -12.59
N GLY A 82 -3.79 -13.19 -11.67
CA GLY A 82 -2.86 -14.31 -11.82
C GLY A 82 -1.38 -13.93 -11.73
N GLU A 83 -0.52 -14.80 -12.27
CA GLU A 83 0.94 -14.67 -12.15
C GLU A 83 1.51 -13.56 -13.05
N GLU A 84 0.90 -13.28 -14.20
CA GLU A 84 1.35 -12.19 -15.08
C GLU A 84 1.29 -10.82 -14.39
N ALA A 85 0.23 -10.58 -13.61
CA ALA A 85 0.10 -9.39 -12.76
C ALA A 85 1.25 -9.25 -11.76
N TRP A 86 1.66 -10.36 -11.13
CA TRP A 86 2.81 -10.38 -10.21
C TRP A 86 4.11 -10.11 -10.94
N MET A 87 4.35 -10.78 -12.06
CA MET A 87 5.55 -10.59 -12.88
C MET A 87 5.72 -9.14 -13.32
N ALA A 88 4.62 -8.45 -13.63
CA ALA A 88 4.62 -7.04 -13.99
C ALA A 88 4.92 -6.10 -12.81
N ALA A 89 4.66 -6.50 -11.55
CA ALA A 89 4.90 -5.67 -10.37
C ALA A 89 6.20 -5.98 -9.63
N ILE A 90 6.78 -7.17 -9.83
CA ILE A 90 7.99 -7.64 -9.13
C ILE A 90 9.18 -6.67 -9.26
N PRO A 91 9.51 -6.09 -10.43
CA PRO A 91 10.65 -5.19 -10.56
C PRO A 91 10.55 -3.99 -9.61
N GLU A 92 9.39 -3.33 -9.58
CA GLU A 92 9.14 -2.16 -8.76
C GLU A 92 8.99 -2.49 -7.27
N LEU A 93 8.43 -3.66 -6.94
CA LEU A 93 8.43 -4.17 -5.56
C LEU A 93 9.86 -4.36 -5.04
N LYS A 94 10.75 -4.93 -5.86
CA LYS A 94 12.17 -5.11 -5.51
C LYS A 94 12.91 -3.79 -5.42
N GLU A 95 12.62 -2.84 -6.32
CA GLU A 95 13.20 -1.50 -6.26
C GLU A 95 12.79 -0.76 -4.98
N LEU A 96 11.50 -0.81 -4.63
CA LEU A 96 11.00 -0.23 -3.38
C LEU A 96 11.62 -0.90 -2.14
N GLY A 97 11.79 -2.22 -2.17
CA GLY A 97 12.51 -2.96 -1.14
C GLY A 97 13.97 -2.56 -1.00
N ALA A 98 14.67 -2.33 -2.12
CA ALA A 98 16.05 -1.87 -2.11
C ALA A 98 16.19 -0.49 -1.44
N LEU A 99 15.24 0.42 -1.68
CA LEU A 99 15.21 1.71 -0.97
C LEU A 99 15.04 1.53 0.54
N LEU A 100 14.13 0.64 0.95
CA LEU A 100 13.88 0.36 2.36
C LEU A 100 15.10 -0.22 3.09
N LYS A 101 15.92 -1.01 2.38
CA LYS A 101 17.13 -1.65 2.94
C LYS A 101 18.36 -0.73 2.96
N ALA A 102 18.35 0.40 2.26
CA ALA A 102 19.55 1.17 1.95
C ALA A 102 20.27 1.73 3.20
N GLU A 103 19.52 2.23 4.18
CA GLU A 103 20.07 2.92 5.36
C GLU A 103 20.28 2.00 6.57
N GLY A 104 19.93 0.72 6.47
CA GLY A 104 20.07 -0.24 7.56
C GLY A 104 19.06 -0.04 8.69
N GLY A 105 18.09 -0.95 8.79
CA GLY A 105 17.00 -0.90 9.77
C GLY A 105 15.65 -1.20 9.12
N PRO A 106 14.56 -1.17 9.88
CA PRO A 106 13.23 -1.51 9.35
C PRO A 106 12.57 -0.39 8.53
N PHE A 107 13.09 0.85 8.60
CA PHE A 107 12.49 2.03 7.97
C PHE A 107 13.41 2.62 6.89
N MET A 108 12.84 3.44 6.01
CA MET A 108 13.52 4.16 4.94
C MET A 108 14.70 5.00 5.43
N MET A 109 14.61 5.52 6.66
CA MET A 109 15.68 6.27 7.33
C MET A 109 16.35 5.43 8.43
N GLY A 110 16.51 4.13 8.17
CA GLY A 110 17.13 3.17 9.07
C GLY A 110 16.25 2.83 10.26
N LYS A 111 16.50 3.48 11.40
CA LYS A 111 15.72 3.28 12.65
C LYS A 111 14.63 4.32 12.86
N THR A 112 14.60 5.36 12.05
CA THR A 112 13.67 6.48 12.20
C THR A 112 12.49 6.29 11.25
N PRO A 113 11.25 6.17 11.74
CA PRO A 113 10.07 6.10 10.89
C PRO A 113 9.83 7.45 10.20
N SER A 114 9.32 7.42 8.98
CA SER A 114 8.99 8.60 8.18
C SER A 114 7.63 8.45 7.50
N TYR A 115 7.10 9.53 6.93
CA TYR A 115 5.87 9.49 6.14
C TYR A 115 5.96 8.51 4.97
N ALA A 116 7.14 8.38 4.36
CA ALA A 116 7.37 7.42 3.27
C ALA A 116 7.10 5.97 3.73
N ASP A 117 7.51 5.62 4.94
CA ASP A 117 7.24 4.32 5.55
C ASP A 117 5.74 4.11 5.77
N PHE A 118 5.02 5.13 6.24
CA PHE A 118 3.58 5.05 6.49
C PHE A 118 2.75 4.91 5.21
N VAL A 119 3.20 5.48 4.09
CA VAL A 119 2.55 5.25 2.79
C VAL A 119 2.65 3.77 2.40
N ILE A 120 3.82 3.14 2.58
CA ILE A 120 4.03 1.73 2.28
C ILE A 120 3.24 0.86 3.27
N LEU A 121 3.30 1.19 4.55
CA LEU A 121 2.57 0.49 5.61
C LEU A 121 1.06 0.49 5.37
N GLY A 122 0.49 1.63 4.98
CA GLY A 122 -0.93 1.74 4.68
C GLY A 122 -1.36 0.80 3.55
N TRP A 123 -0.51 0.64 2.53
CA TRP A 123 -0.74 -0.31 1.44
C TRP A 123 -0.60 -1.78 1.89
N LEU A 124 0.43 -2.11 2.67
CA LEU A 124 0.62 -3.46 3.22
C LEU A 124 -0.56 -3.86 4.12
N GLN A 125 -1.00 -2.94 4.98
CA GLN A 125 -2.15 -3.14 5.84
C GLN A 125 -3.43 -3.30 5.00
N PHE A 126 -3.61 -2.49 3.96
CA PHE A 126 -4.74 -2.62 3.04
C PHE A 126 -4.78 -4.01 2.38
N PHE A 127 -3.66 -4.47 1.82
CA PHE A 127 -3.56 -5.80 1.21
C PHE A 127 -3.89 -6.91 2.21
N LYS A 128 -3.30 -6.86 3.41
CA LYS A 128 -3.60 -7.84 4.46
C LYS A 128 -5.07 -7.82 4.89
N THR A 129 -5.70 -6.65 4.88
CA THR A 129 -7.12 -6.48 5.26
C THR A 129 -8.06 -7.10 4.23
N ILE A 130 -7.78 -6.93 2.93
CA ILE A 130 -8.66 -7.42 1.87
C ILE A 130 -8.39 -8.88 1.51
N ASP A 131 -7.14 -9.34 1.59
CA ASP A 131 -6.75 -10.73 1.35
C ASP A 131 -5.33 -10.95 1.89
N VAL A 132 -5.23 -11.74 2.97
CA VAL A 132 -3.95 -12.07 3.61
C VAL A 132 -2.95 -12.67 2.60
N LYS A 133 -3.40 -13.38 1.56
CA LYS A 133 -2.52 -13.97 0.55
C LYS A 133 -1.83 -12.91 -0.31
N LEU A 134 -2.46 -11.75 -0.55
CA LEU A 134 -1.82 -10.64 -1.25
C LEU A 134 -0.66 -10.08 -0.43
N TYR A 135 -0.88 -9.89 0.87
CA TYR A 135 0.16 -9.47 1.80
C TYR A 135 1.30 -10.50 1.86
N GLU A 136 0.99 -11.77 2.06
CA GLU A 136 1.98 -12.85 2.12
C GLU A 136 2.81 -12.93 0.84
N ARG A 137 2.18 -12.78 -0.32
CA ARG A 137 2.89 -12.83 -1.61
C ARG A 137 3.83 -11.64 -1.78
N VAL A 138 3.41 -10.43 -1.43
CA VAL A 138 4.28 -9.23 -1.45
C VAL A 138 5.48 -9.41 -0.52
N VAL A 139 5.26 -9.88 0.71
CA VAL A 139 6.33 -10.12 1.68
C VAL A 139 7.25 -11.26 1.24
N SER A 140 6.71 -12.29 0.58
CA SER A 140 7.52 -13.37 0.01
C SER A 140 8.40 -12.90 -1.14
N ILE A 141 7.94 -11.93 -1.94
CA ILE A 141 8.72 -11.35 -3.04
C ILE A 141 9.84 -10.46 -2.48
N GLU A 142 9.53 -9.67 -1.45
CA GLU A 142 10.47 -8.76 -0.81
C GLU A 142 10.27 -8.75 0.71
N PRO A 143 11.09 -9.51 1.46
CA PRO A 143 10.96 -9.65 2.91
C PRO A 143 11.09 -8.35 3.71
N ALA A 144 11.74 -7.31 3.15
CA ALA A 144 11.87 -6.02 3.81
C ALA A 144 10.50 -5.40 4.15
N PHE A 145 9.46 -5.66 3.35
CA PHE A 145 8.10 -5.23 3.65
C PHE A 145 7.55 -5.86 4.93
N GLY A 146 7.86 -7.14 5.18
CA GLY A 146 7.50 -7.81 6.43
C GLY A 146 8.23 -7.21 7.63
N THR A 147 9.51 -6.89 7.48
CA THR A 147 10.30 -6.22 8.52
C THR A 147 9.74 -4.84 8.87
N LEU A 148 9.39 -4.02 7.86
CA LEU A 148 8.73 -2.74 8.05
C LEU A 148 7.39 -2.89 8.78
N TYR A 149 6.56 -3.85 8.32
CA TYR A 149 5.25 -4.09 8.90
C TYR A 149 5.34 -4.50 10.37
N ASP A 150 6.27 -5.42 10.69
CA ASP A 150 6.49 -5.88 12.07
C ASP A 150 7.00 -4.77 12.99
N ALA A 151 7.93 -3.93 12.51
CA ALA A 151 8.42 -2.77 13.25
C ALA A 151 7.34 -1.69 13.46
N SER A 152 6.26 -1.74 12.69
CA SER A 152 5.19 -0.74 12.69
C SER A 152 3.93 -1.17 13.43
N LYS A 153 3.89 -2.36 14.05
CA LYS A 153 2.68 -2.94 14.67
C LYS A 153 1.98 -2.01 15.66
N GLN A 154 2.74 -1.27 16.46
CA GLN A 154 2.20 -0.32 17.44
C GLN A 154 1.29 0.75 16.81
N TRP A 155 1.51 1.13 15.55
CA TRP A 155 0.66 2.12 14.84
C TRP A 155 -0.49 1.47 14.06
N LEU A 156 -0.58 0.13 14.07
CA LEU A 156 -1.66 -0.65 13.46
C LEU A 156 -2.67 -1.16 14.50
N GLU A 157 -2.36 -1.02 15.79
CA GLU A 157 -3.30 -1.32 16.86
C GLU A 157 -4.53 -0.41 16.69
N ARG A 158 -5.72 -1.03 16.64
CA ARG A 158 -6.96 -0.27 16.61
C ARG A 158 -7.17 0.34 17.98
N ASP A 159 -7.41 1.64 17.99
CA ASP A 159 -7.92 2.35 19.15
C ASP A 159 -9.44 2.10 19.22
N ASP A 160 -9.84 0.89 19.66
CA ASP A 160 -11.24 0.48 19.81
C ASP A 160 -11.81 0.79 21.20
N HIS A 161 -11.53 2.00 21.66
CA HIS A 161 -12.16 2.61 22.85
C HIS A 161 -13.64 2.95 22.61
#